data_AF-A0A1Q3NPF2-F1
#
_entry.id   AF-A0A1Q3NPF2-F1
#
_cell.length_a   1.000
_cell.length_b   1.000
_cell.length_c   1.000
_cell.angle_alpha   90.00
_cell.angle_beta   90.00
_cell.angle_gamma   90.00
#
_symmetry.space_group_name_H-M   'P 1'
#
loop_
_entity.id
_entity.type
_entity.pdbx_description
1 polymer ?
#
loop_
_entity_poly.entity_id
_entity_poly.type
_entity_poly.pdbx_seq_one_letter_code
_entity_poly.pdbx_strand_id
1 'polypeptide(L)'
;MAQVTNNYSQFVEEYMEVFEPLFKKAFDVSEFNVIMTILAMRGMSDDGWDPFENTQNVFEEIYKQQRKFRGSLGFNINLWTYLHLIESSEHYEIIANLVNTVKGEDYIIANHRNKKFANLKVEQKIDRLKSIARGTDFENVYQPFESAFDARFRNAIAHGDYAIKSTGRSGVTIADDAGYPTIYELQRTNDLINRAVALHVVIRSLIKHYRSYYKRSTVIKSSASFGHGTPIDVTLIVRKRYGVIGFRCIGGYDAGTPFETLIAMPFGYEQKLIDAGFNNLPPSRIDKANNVLKFIPRKLAPRVAKKLKSFYGIDSN
;
A
#
# COMPACT_ATOMS: atom_id res chain seq x y z
N MET A 1 -23.04 -15.89 24.39
CA MET A 1 -21.76 -15.52 23.75
C MET A 1 -21.51 -14.06 24.06
N ALA A 2 -20.32 -13.68 24.50
CA ALA A 2 -19.98 -12.27 24.66
C ALA A 2 -20.10 -11.56 23.30
N GLN A 3 -20.75 -10.39 23.27
CA GLN A 3 -20.90 -9.61 22.05
C GLN A 3 -19.54 -9.00 21.71
N VAL A 4 -18.99 -9.37 20.55
CA VAL A 4 -17.76 -8.73 20.04
C VAL A 4 -18.12 -7.31 19.62
N THR A 5 -17.41 -6.35 20.19
CA THR A 5 -17.55 -4.94 19.78
C THR A 5 -16.72 -4.72 18.53
N ASN A 6 -17.32 -4.16 17.48
CA ASN A 6 -16.62 -3.84 16.25
C ASN A 6 -16.00 -2.45 16.34
N ASN A 7 -14.72 -2.39 16.73
CA ASN A 7 -13.97 -1.14 16.90
C ASN A 7 -13.31 -0.64 15.59
N TYR A 8 -13.59 -1.27 14.44
CA TYR A 8 -12.94 -0.94 13.17
C TYR A 8 -13.05 0.54 12.80
N SER A 9 -14.24 1.14 12.87
CA SER A 9 -14.43 2.55 12.50
C SER A 9 -13.65 3.49 13.40
N GLN A 10 -13.58 3.21 14.70
CA GLN A 10 -12.78 3.97 15.65
C GLN A 10 -11.30 3.92 15.28
N PHE A 11 -10.75 2.75 14.96
CA PHE A 11 -9.35 2.64 14.54
C PHE A 11 -9.07 3.36 13.21
N VAL A 12 -10.04 3.40 12.30
CA VAL A 12 -9.92 4.20 11.07
C VAL A 12 -9.82 5.69 11.40
N GLU A 13 -10.68 6.20 12.29
CA GLU A 13 -10.64 7.59 12.74
C GLU A 13 -9.31 7.93 13.42
N GLU A 14 -8.90 7.12 14.42
CA GLU A 14 -7.61 7.27 15.13
C GLU A 14 -6.42 7.33 14.15
N TYR A 15 -6.41 6.48 13.11
CA TYR A 15 -5.28 6.43 12.18
C TYR A 15 -5.33 7.55 11.14
N MET A 16 -6.52 8.00 10.74
CA MET A 16 -6.68 9.18 9.89
C MET A 16 -6.15 10.43 10.58
N GLU A 17 -6.45 10.61 11.87
CA GLU A 17 -5.96 11.75 12.67
C GLU A 17 -4.42 11.81 12.71
N VAL A 18 -3.74 10.66 12.65
CA VAL A 18 -2.28 10.58 12.61
C VAL A 18 -1.74 10.81 11.19
N PHE A 19 -2.27 10.10 10.20
CA PHE A 19 -1.65 10.04 8.87
C PHE A 19 -2.07 11.18 7.93
N GLU A 20 -3.30 11.69 8.00
CA GLU A 20 -3.74 12.76 7.11
C GLU A 20 -2.90 14.04 7.25
N PRO A 21 -2.62 14.55 8.48
CA PRO A 21 -1.77 15.72 8.64
C PRO A 21 -0.35 15.52 8.11
N LEU A 22 0.20 14.30 8.23
CA LEU A 22 1.52 13.97 7.70
C LEU A 22 1.53 14.03 6.17
N PHE A 23 0.56 13.39 5.51
CA PHE A 23 0.43 13.42 4.06
C PHE A 23 0.30 14.86 3.55
N LYS A 24 -0.54 15.67 4.22
CA LYS A 24 -0.71 17.08 3.87
C LYS A 24 0.59 17.85 4.01
N LYS A 25 1.27 17.74 5.16
CA LYS A 25 2.51 18.48 5.40
C LYS A 25 3.61 18.06 4.44
N ALA A 26 3.77 16.75 4.18
CA ALA A 26 4.74 16.25 3.22
C ALA A 26 4.46 16.79 1.81
N PHE A 27 3.19 16.86 1.39
CA PHE A 27 2.79 17.40 0.10
C PHE A 27 3.12 18.90 -0.02
N ASP A 28 2.87 19.67 1.05
CA ASP A 28 3.20 21.10 1.11
C ASP A 28 4.72 21.35 1.08
N VAL A 29 5.54 20.42 1.58
CA VAL A 29 7.01 20.53 1.57
C VAL A 29 7.62 20.10 0.23
N SER A 30 7.22 18.95 -0.30
CA SER A 30 7.68 18.47 -1.61
C SER A 30 6.64 17.57 -2.26
N GLU A 31 5.85 18.18 -3.15
CA GLU A 31 4.89 17.49 -4.01
C GLU A 31 5.55 16.33 -4.79
N PHE A 32 6.78 16.53 -5.28
CA PHE A 32 7.53 15.51 -6.01
C PHE A 32 7.89 14.30 -5.14
N ASN A 33 8.36 14.50 -3.91
CA ASN A 33 8.70 13.38 -3.02
C ASN A 33 7.44 12.59 -2.61
N VAL A 34 6.30 13.27 -2.44
CA VAL A 34 5.02 12.58 -2.23
C VAL A 34 4.64 11.75 -3.45
N ILE A 35 4.80 12.27 -4.67
CA ILE A 35 4.55 11.51 -5.90
C ILE A 35 5.45 10.27 -5.98
N MET A 36 6.75 10.41 -5.74
CA MET A 36 7.69 9.28 -5.69
C MET A 36 7.27 8.23 -4.66
N THR A 37 6.77 8.70 -3.50
CA THR A 37 6.28 7.84 -2.41
C THR A 37 5.03 7.08 -2.80
N ILE A 38 4.01 7.75 -3.35
CA ILE A 38 2.76 7.08 -3.73
C ILE A 38 2.91 6.20 -4.97
N LEU A 39 3.92 6.43 -5.81
CA LEU A 39 4.29 5.54 -6.91
C LEU A 39 5.15 4.35 -6.45
N ALA A 40 5.52 4.29 -5.17
CA ALA A 40 6.29 3.20 -4.55
C ALA A 40 7.57 2.84 -5.34
N MET A 41 8.33 3.86 -5.77
CA MET A 41 9.50 3.65 -6.63
C MET A 41 10.62 2.85 -5.94
N ARG A 42 10.89 1.63 -6.42
CA ARG A 42 11.89 0.70 -5.82
C ARG A 42 13.21 0.56 -6.60
N GLY A 43 13.54 1.52 -7.46
CA GLY A 43 14.71 1.45 -8.34
C GLY A 43 14.32 0.84 -9.69
N MET A 44 15.05 -0.18 -10.16
CA MET A 44 14.60 -0.95 -11.33
C MET A 44 13.28 -1.64 -11.00
N SER A 45 12.28 -1.58 -11.88
CA SER A 45 11.02 -2.30 -11.69
C SER A 45 10.45 -2.72 -13.02
N ASP A 46 9.86 -3.92 -13.06
CA ASP A 46 9.18 -4.47 -14.23
C ASP A 46 7.65 -4.42 -14.03
N ASP A 47 6.88 -4.82 -15.05
CA ASP A 47 5.42 -4.91 -14.99
C ASP A 47 4.97 -5.81 -13.82
N GLY A 48 3.98 -5.34 -13.06
CA GLY A 48 3.43 -6.05 -11.90
C GLY A 48 4.33 -6.13 -10.66
N TRP A 49 5.42 -5.34 -10.60
CA TRP A 49 6.38 -5.42 -9.48
C TRP A 49 6.07 -4.52 -8.27
N ASP A 50 4.94 -3.80 -8.25
CA ASP A 50 4.51 -2.99 -7.09
C ASP A 50 3.96 -3.91 -5.96
N PRO A 51 4.70 -4.10 -4.84
CA PRO A 51 4.26 -4.98 -3.77
C PRO A 51 3.03 -4.42 -3.04
N PHE A 52 2.84 -3.10 -3.04
CA PHE A 52 1.68 -2.46 -2.43
C PHE A 52 0.42 -2.74 -3.27
N GLU A 53 0.52 -2.63 -4.59
CA GLU A 53 -0.57 -3.03 -5.50
C GLU A 53 -0.92 -4.52 -5.30
N ASN A 54 0.07 -5.41 -5.19
CA ASN A 54 -0.19 -6.82 -4.91
C ASN A 54 -0.93 -7.00 -3.56
N THR A 55 -0.49 -6.34 -2.49
CA THR A 55 -1.19 -6.38 -1.19
C THR A 55 -2.63 -5.87 -1.30
N GLN A 56 -2.88 -4.80 -2.06
CA GLN A 56 -4.24 -4.31 -2.29
C GLN A 56 -5.11 -5.33 -3.03
N ASN A 57 -4.58 -5.94 -4.09
CA ASN A 57 -5.30 -6.92 -4.90
C ASN A 57 -5.67 -8.16 -4.07
N VAL A 58 -4.73 -8.67 -3.28
CA VAL A 58 -4.96 -9.79 -2.35
C VAL A 58 -6.01 -9.42 -1.31
N PHE A 59 -5.87 -8.26 -0.64
CA PHE A 59 -6.83 -7.81 0.36
C PHE A 59 -8.25 -7.67 -0.20
N GLU A 60 -8.39 -7.04 -1.37
CA GLU A 60 -9.69 -6.89 -2.03
C GLU A 60 -10.33 -8.23 -2.38
N GLU A 61 -9.55 -9.18 -2.88
CA GLU A 61 -10.08 -10.48 -3.27
C GLU A 61 -10.51 -11.29 -2.05
N ILE A 62 -9.71 -11.27 -0.97
CA ILE A 62 -10.10 -11.87 0.30
C ILE A 62 -11.41 -11.25 0.80
N TYR A 63 -11.52 -9.92 0.82
CA TYR A 63 -12.73 -9.23 1.26
C TYR A 63 -13.97 -9.61 0.42
N LYS A 64 -13.84 -9.65 -0.91
CA LYS A 64 -14.93 -10.07 -1.82
C LYS A 64 -15.38 -11.51 -1.56
N GLN A 65 -14.44 -12.38 -1.22
CA GLN A 65 -14.71 -13.81 -1.00
C GLN A 65 -15.07 -14.16 0.45
N GLN A 66 -14.83 -13.27 1.41
CA GLN A 66 -14.91 -13.55 2.85
C GLN A 66 -16.24 -14.22 3.26
N ARG A 67 -17.37 -13.78 2.68
CA ARG A 67 -18.71 -14.33 2.97
C ARG A 67 -18.88 -15.81 2.60
N LYS A 68 -18.02 -16.37 1.74
CA LYS A 68 -18.04 -17.78 1.33
C LYS A 68 -17.42 -18.68 2.40
N PHE A 69 -16.54 -18.14 3.25
CA PHE A 69 -15.84 -18.90 4.27
C PHE A 69 -16.57 -18.76 5.61
N ARG A 70 -16.87 -19.88 6.25
CA ARG A 70 -17.61 -19.92 7.52
C ARG A 70 -16.80 -20.63 8.61
N GLY A 71 -17.18 -20.40 9.87
CA GLY A 71 -16.58 -21.07 11.03
C GLY A 71 -15.07 -20.82 11.13
N SER A 72 -14.32 -21.87 11.47
CA SER A 72 -12.87 -21.82 11.67
C SER A 72 -12.10 -21.39 10.42
N LEU A 73 -12.54 -21.79 9.22
CA LEU A 73 -11.88 -21.38 7.98
C LEU A 73 -11.95 -19.88 7.76
N GLY A 74 -13.13 -19.27 7.96
CA GLY A 74 -13.29 -17.81 7.87
C GLY A 74 -12.41 -17.08 8.87
N PHE A 75 -12.28 -17.63 10.09
CA PHE A 75 -11.42 -17.05 11.12
C PHE A 75 -9.93 -17.16 10.77
N ASN A 76 -9.46 -18.31 10.29
CA ASN A 76 -8.08 -18.49 9.81
C ASN A 76 -7.74 -17.51 8.67
N ILE A 77 -8.66 -17.31 7.73
CA ILE A 77 -8.46 -16.34 6.65
C ILE A 77 -8.28 -14.92 7.20
N ASN A 78 -9.03 -14.53 8.24
CA ASN A 78 -8.83 -13.24 8.89
C ASN A 78 -7.46 -13.15 9.58
N LEU A 79 -6.99 -14.22 10.23
CA LEU A 79 -5.66 -14.28 10.84
C LEU A 79 -4.54 -14.18 9.79
N TRP A 80 -4.67 -14.87 8.66
CA TRP A 80 -3.73 -14.77 7.55
C TRP A 80 -3.75 -13.39 6.90
N THR A 81 -4.93 -12.77 6.81
CA THR A 81 -5.06 -11.39 6.33
C THR A 81 -4.32 -10.43 7.26
N TYR A 82 -4.51 -10.56 8.57
CA TYR A 82 -3.75 -9.81 9.57
C TYR A 82 -2.24 -9.96 9.36
N LEU A 83 -1.74 -11.20 9.24
CA LEU A 83 -0.32 -11.47 9.02
C LEU A 83 0.18 -10.80 7.73
N HIS A 84 -0.54 -10.98 6.62
CA HIS A 84 -0.16 -10.40 5.32
C HIS A 84 -0.05 -8.87 5.38
N LEU A 85 -1.02 -8.20 6.02
CA LEU A 85 -1.06 -6.74 6.12
C LEU A 85 0.07 -6.20 6.99
N ILE A 86 0.32 -6.82 8.14
CA ILE A 86 1.37 -6.39 9.09
C ILE A 86 2.78 -6.60 8.53
N GLU A 87 2.99 -7.66 7.75
CA GLU A 87 4.28 -7.96 7.11
C GLU A 87 4.59 -7.07 5.89
N SER A 88 3.57 -6.47 5.26
CA SER A 88 3.73 -5.67 4.06
C SER A 88 4.65 -4.47 4.32
N SER A 89 5.83 -4.47 3.69
CA SER A 89 6.88 -3.48 3.98
C SER A 89 6.50 -2.08 3.50
N GLU A 90 5.65 -2.02 2.48
CA GLU A 90 5.31 -0.82 1.74
C GLU A 90 4.56 0.17 2.62
N HIS A 91 3.70 -0.28 3.55
CA HIS A 91 3.06 0.62 4.51
C HIS A 91 4.09 1.40 5.33
N TYR A 92 5.14 0.73 5.82
CA TYR A 92 6.19 1.37 6.60
C TYR A 92 7.03 2.31 5.73
N GLU A 93 7.30 1.93 4.50
CA GLU A 93 8.16 2.66 3.57
C GLU A 93 7.52 3.94 3.07
N ILE A 94 6.21 3.89 2.83
CA ILE A 94 5.39 5.07 2.54
C ILE A 94 5.49 6.05 3.69
N ILE A 95 5.21 5.62 4.92
CA ILE A 95 5.21 6.51 6.08
C ILE A 95 6.61 7.07 6.36
N ALA A 96 7.67 6.26 6.26
CA ALA A 96 9.05 6.73 6.42
C ALA A 96 9.41 7.83 5.43
N ASN A 97 9.09 7.65 4.14
CA ASN A 97 9.39 8.64 3.12
C ASN A 97 8.61 9.94 3.28
N LEU A 98 7.37 9.88 3.78
CA LEU A 98 6.62 11.09 4.12
C LEU A 98 7.26 11.85 5.27
N VAL A 99 7.73 11.15 6.31
CA VAL A 99 8.43 11.79 7.44
C VAL A 99 9.76 12.40 6.98
N ASN A 100 10.55 11.69 6.17
CA ASN A 100 11.77 12.24 5.55
C ASN A 100 11.45 13.51 4.76
N THR A 101 10.36 13.48 3.97
CA THR A 101 9.91 14.64 3.21
C THR A 101 9.60 15.83 4.11
N VAL A 102 8.91 15.64 5.23
CA VAL A 102 8.63 16.71 6.20
C VAL A 102 9.92 17.32 6.77
N LYS A 103 10.97 16.52 6.94
CA LYS A 103 12.30 16.97 7.40
C LYS A 103 13.09 17.70 6.31
N GLY A 104 12.53 17.84 5.10
CA GLY A 104 13.22 18.39 3.94
C GLY A 104 14.23 17.42 3.32
N GLU A 105 14.17 16.14 3.68
CA GLU A 105 14.99 15.09 3.09
C GLU A 105 14.34 14.54 1.81
N ASP A 106 15.17 13.93 0.96
CA ASP A 106 14.71 13.34 -0.29
C ASP A 106 14.04 11.98 -0.12
N TYR A 107 13.36 11.55 -1.19
CA TYR A 107 12.83 10.20 -1.30
C TYR A 107 13.93 9.15 -1.18
N ILE A 108 13.71 8.13 -0.34
CA ILE A 108 14.62 7.02 -0.12
C ILE A 108 13.99 5.72 -0.64
N ILE A 109 14.70 5.04 -1.55
CA ILE A 109 14.24 3.82 -2.25
C ILE A 109 14.03 2.62 -1.31
N ALA A 110 14.63 2.63 -0.11
CA ALA A 110 14.41 1.62 0.92
C ALA A 110 14.85 2.07 2.32
N ASN A 111 13.93 2.61 3.12
CA ASN A 111 14.19 3.07 4.48
C ASN A 111 14.43 1.92 5.47
N HIS A 112 13.88 0.74 5.17
CA HIS A 112 13.86 -0.42 6.07
C HIS A 112 14.78 -1.56 5.61
N ARG A 113 15.89 -1.20 4.94
CA ARG A 113 16.98 -2.12 4.61
C ARG A 113 18.24 -1.74 5.38
N ASN A 114 19.07 -2.73 5.70
CA ASN A 114 20.41 -2.47 6.22
C ASN A 114 21.42 -3.45 5.61
N LYS A 115 22.73 -3.22 5.85
CA LYS A 115 23.80 -4.07 5.29
C LYS A 115 23.69 -5.56 5.69
N LYS A 116 23.04 -5.86 6.81
CA LYS A 116 22.93 -7.22 7.36
C LYS A 116 21.65 -7.94 6.94
N PHE A 117 20.58 -7.19 6.65
CA PHE A 117 19.26 -7.73 6.37
C PHE A 117 18.65 -7.03 5.16
N ALA A 118 18.29 -7.83 4.16
CA ALA A 118 17.59 -7.37 2.98
C ALA A 118 16.21 -6.78 3.30
N ASN A 119 15.59 -7.16 4.43
CA ASN A 119 14.38 -6.57 5.00
C ASN A 119 14.43 -6.68 6.53
N LEU A 120 14.12 -5.59 7.24
CA LEU A 120 13.98 -5.59 8.69
C LEU A 120 12.74 -6.40 9.15
N LYS A 121 12.80 -6.96 10.36
CA LYS A 121 11.62 -7.51 11.05
C LYS A 121 10.61 -6.39 11.35
N VAL A 122 9.34 -6.74 11.61
CA VAL A 122 8.28 -5.75 11.88
C VAL A 122 8.62 -4.85 13.05
N GLU A 123 9.10 -5.41 14.16
CA GLU A 123 9.54 -4.66 15.34
C GLU A 123 10.62 -3.65 14.97
N GLN A 124 11.60 -4.10 14.19
CA GLN A 124 12.71 -3.26 13.74
C GLN A 124 12.27 -2.17 12.76
N LYS A 125 11.22 -2.42 11.96
CA LYS A 125 10.61 -1.39 11.11
C LYS A 125 9.90 -0.33 11.95
N ILE A 126 9.16 -0.74 12.98
CA ILE A 126 8.50 0.17 13.91
C ILE A 126 9.54 1.01 14.65
N ASP A 127 10.60 0.40 15.18
CA ASP A 127 11.70 1.11 15.84
C ASP A 127 12.43 2.09 14.90
N ARG A 128 12.59 1.70 13.64
CA ARG A 128 13.16 2.58 12.61
C ARG A 128 12.25 3.78 12.33
N LEU A 129 10.94 3.59 12.23
CA LEU A 129 9.97 4.68 12.11
C LEU A 129 10.02 5.62 13.31
N LYS A 130 10.06 5.10 14.54
CA LYS A 130 10.27 5.90 15.77
C LYS A 130 11.51 6.77 15.64
N SER A 131 12.62 6.17 15.20
CA SER A 131 13.89 6.88 15.03
C SER A 131 13.84 7.96 13.94
N ILE A 132 13.13 7.72 12.83
CA ILE A 132 13.02 8.67 11.71
C ILE A 132 12.12 9.86 12.11
N ALA A 133 11.04 9.60 12.86
CA ALA A 133 10.06 10.60 13.26
C ALA A 133 10.50 11.47 14.44
N ARG A 134 11.54 11.08 15.17
CA ARG A 134 12.06 11.83 16.32
C ARG A 134 12.49 13.24 15.92
N GLY A 135 12.07 14.23 16.71
CA GLY A 135 12.35 15.65 16.48
C GLY A 135 11.48 16.31 15.42
N THR A 136 10.39 15.66 14.99
CA THR A 136 9.40 16.23 14.06
C THR A 136 8.07 16.45 14.77
N ASP A 137 7.16 17.24 14.20
CA ASP A 137 5.78 17.36 14.71
C ASP A 137 4.97 16.05 14.58
N PHE A 138 5.56 15.01 13.98
CA PHE A 138 4.93 13.72 13.70
C PHE A 138 5.59 12.58 14.49
N GLU A 139 6.16 12.84 15.67
CA GLU A 139 6.87 11.81 16.46
C GLU A 139 6.01 10.56 16.69
N ASN A 140 4.69 10.70 16.83
CA ASN A 140 3.76 9.62 17.12
C ASN A 140 3.27 8.83 15.89
N VAL A 141 3.79 9.11 14.68
CA VAL A 141 3.34 8.48 13.44
C VAL A 141 3.49 6.93 13.42
N TYR A 142 4.33 6.37 14.28
CA TYR A 142 4.52 4.93 14.40
C TYR A 142 3.42 4.23 15.21
N GLN A 143 2.63 4.97 16.01
CA GLN A 143 1.64 4.40 16.94
C GLN A 143 0.58 3.51 16.27
N PRO A 144 0.05 3.85 15.08
CA PRO A 144 -0.85 2.94 14.35
C PRO A 144 -0.22 1.57 14.04
N PHE A 145 1.08 1.51 13.74
CA PHE A 145 1.79 0.25 13.50
C PHE A 145 2.02 -0.52 14.79
N GLU A 146 2.47 0.17 15.84
CA GLU A 146 2.71 -0.43 17.16
C GLU A 146 1.43 -1.02 17.75
N SER A 147 0.32 -0.27 17.71
CA SER A 147 -0.96 -0.75 18.24
C SER A 147 -1.57 -1.90 17.44
N ALA A 148 -1.26 -2.00 16.15
CA ALA A 148 -1.69 -3.10 15.28
C ALA A 148 -0.81 -4.35 15.39
N PHE A 149 0.32 -4.29 16.09
CA PHE A 149 1.33 -5.34 16.11
C PHE A 149 1.48 -6.01 17.48
N ASP A 150 1.40 -7.34 17.48
CA ASP A 150 1.77 -8.17 18.63
C ASP A 150 2.71 -9.29 18.14
N ALA A 151 3.98 -9.26 18.61
CA ALA A 151 5.03 -10.15 18.14
C ALA A 151 4.71 -11.63 18.35
N ARG A 152 4.15 -11.97 19.52
CA ARG A 152 3.81 -13.35 19.87
C ARG A 152 2.65 -13.83 19.02
N PHE A 153 1.61 -13.02 18.89
CA PHE A 153 0.45 -13.34 18.06
C PHE A 153 0.83 -13.50 16.59
N ARG A 154 1.64 -12.58 16.06
CA ARG A 154 2.18 -12.63 14.69
C ARG A 154 3.01 -13.89 14.46
N ASN A 155 3.95 -14.21 15.36
CA ASN A 155 4.84 -15.36 15.21
C ASN A 155 4.04 -16.67 15.21
N ALA A 156 3.06 -16.79 16.09
CA ALA A 156 2.20 -17.97 16.12
C ALA A 156 1.45 -18.17 14.80
N ILE A 157 0.86 -17.10 14.23
CA ILE A 157 0.17 -17.21 12.93
C ILE A 157 1.14 -17.57 11.81
N ALA A 158 2.31 -16.95 11.79
CA ALA A 158 3.34 -17.17 10.77
C ALA A 158 3.88 -18.61 10.75
N HIS A 159 4.00 -19.24 11.92
CA HIS A 159 4.51 -20.59 12.07
C HIS A 159 3.41 -21.67 12.19
N GLY A 160 2.15 -21.27 12.31
CA GLY A 160 1.04 -22.20 12.53
C GLY A 160 0.95 -22.70 13.98
N ASP A 161 1.64 -22.05 14.92
CA ASP A 161 1.73 -22.43 16.34
C ASP A 161 0.52 -21.92 17.14
N TYR A 162 -0.68 -22.12 16.62
CA TYR A 162 -1.92 -21.69 17.27
C TYR A 162 -3.08 -22.66 17.04
N ALA A 163 -4.05 -22.61 17.95
CA ALA A 163 -5.31 -23.33 17.84
C ALA A 163 -6.49 -22.38 18.06
N ILE A 164 -7.53 -22.52 17.24
CA ILE A 164 -8.78 -21.78 17.43
C ILE A 164 -9.60 -22.50 18.48
N LYS A 165 -9.91 -21.81 19.57
CA LYS A 165 -10.78 -22.30 20.63
C LYS A 165 -12.17 -21.71 20.45
N SER A 166 -13.18 -22.57 20.27
CA SER A 166 -14.57 -22.15 20.09
C SER A 166 -15.41 -22.24 21.38
N THR A 167 -14.97 -23.01 22.38
CA THR A 167 -15.69 -23.26 23.64
C THR A 167 -14.97 -22.65 24.85
N GLY A 168 -15.73 -22.19 25.85
CA GLY A 168 -15.19 -21.50 27.03
C GLY A 168 -14.72 -20.07 26.67
N ARG A 169 -13.44 -19.76 26.94
CA ARG A 169 -12.80 -18.52 26.45
C ARG A 169 -12.47 -18.68 24.96
N SER A 170 -13.42 -18.29 24.10
CA SER A 170 -13.26 -18.36 22.65
C SER A 170 -12.17 -17.40 22.17
N GLY A 171 -11.38 -17.82 21.18
CA GLY A 171 -10.27 -17.01 20.65
C GLY A 171 -9.14 -17.85 20.06
N VAL A 172 -7.92 -17.33 20.11
CA VAL A 172 -6.70 -17.99 19.64
C VAL A 172 -5.86 -18.44 20.83
N THR A 173 -5.57 -19.72 20.89
CA THR A 173 -4.65 -20.29 21.89
C THR A 173 -3.27 -20.43 21.25
N ILE A 174 -2.24 -19.92 21.94
CA ILE A 174 -0.85 -19.97 21.50
C ILE A 174 -0.06 -20.67 22.59
N ALA A 175 0.75 -21.66 22.21
CA ALA A 175 1.63 -22.34 23.15
C ALA A 175 2.64 -21.34 23.74
N ASP A 176 3.12 -21.61 24.94
CA ASP A 176 4.20 -20.84 25.56
C ASP A 176 5.42 -21.75 25.68
N ASP A 177 6.60 -21.14 25.63
CA ASP A 177 7.87 -21.82 25.89
C ASP A 177 7.90 -22.40 27.31
N ALA A 178 7.15 -21.78 28.25
CA ALA A 178 6.98 -22.27 29.62
C ALA A 178 5.90 -23.38 29.77
N GLY A 179 5.29 -23.85 28.67
CA GLY A 179 4.30 -24.93 28.66
C GLY A 179 2.86 -24.53 29.02
N TYR A 180 2.60 -23.24 29.34
CA TYR A 180 1.25 -22.75 29.65
C TYR A 180 0.62 -21.99 28.49
N PRO A 181 -0.48 -22.45 27.89
CA PRO A 181 -1.08 -21.78 26.75
C PRO A 181 -1.57 -20.37 27.10
N THR A 182 -1.19 -19.38 26.29
CA THR A 182 -1.78 -18.04 26.34
C THR A 182 -3.01 -17.98 25.45
N ILE A 183 -4.11 -17.44 25.97
CA ILE A 183 -5.35 -17.25 25.22
C ILE A 183 -5.50 -15.78 24.84
N TYR A 184 -5.50 -15.53 23.55
CA TYR A 184 -5.96 -14.28 22.95
C TYR A 184 -7.47 -14.39 22.80
N GLU A 185 -8.21 -13.76 23.69
CA GLU A 185 -9.66 -13.78 23.65
C GLU A 185 -10.20 -13.14 22.37
N LEU A 186 -11.39 -13.58 21.96
CA LEU A 186 -12.00 -13.20 20.68
C LEU A 186 -12.03 -11.68 20.44
N GLN A 187 -12.28 -10.87 21.47
CA GLN A 187 -12.25 -9.40 21.33
C GLN A 187 -10.84 -8.90 20.99
N ARG A 188 -9.82 -9.28 21.76
CA ARG A 188 -8.42 -8.90 21.51
C ARG A 188 -7.95 -9.35 20.13
N THR A 189 -8.31 -10.57 19.72
CA THR A 189 -7.99 -11.07 18.38
C THR A 189 -8.64 -10.22 17.29
N ASN A 190 -9.92 -9.89 17.42
CA ASN A 190 -10.62 -9.05 16.45
C ASN A 190 -10.08 -7.62 16.45
N ASP A 191 -9.67 -7.08 17.59
CA ASP A 191 -9.06 -5.75 17.66
C ASP A 191 -7.74 -5.72 16.87
N LEU A 192 -6.85 -6.71 17.03
CA LEU A 192 -5.61 -6.81 16.24
C LEU A 192 -5.89 -6.89 14.73
N ILE A 193 -6.85 -7.74 14.32
CA ILE A 193 -7.27 -7.85 12.92
C ILE A 193 -7.82 -6.51 12.42
N ASN A 194 -8.74 -5.90 13.15
CA ASN A 194 -9.38 -4.66 12.75
C ASN A 194 -8.39 -3.50 12.67
N ARG A 195 -7.41 -3.43 13.58
CA ARG A 195 -6.31 -2.46 13.54
C ARG A 195 -5.46 -2.65 12.28
N ALA A 196 -5.05 -3.88 11.95
CA ALA A 196 -4.29 -4.13 10.73
C ALA A 196 -5.09 -3.75 9.45
N VAL A 197 -6.39 -4.04 9.43
CA VAL A 197 -7.26 -3.66 8.31
C VAL A 197 -7.44 -2.14 8.23
N ALA A 198 -7.67 -1.46 9.35
CA ALA A 198 -7.80 0.00 9.41
C ALA A 198 -6.52 0.68 8.91
N LEU A 199 -5.35 0.21 9.35
CA LEU A 199 -4.04 0.69 8.90
C LEU A 199 -3.92 0.62 7.38
N HIS A 200 -4.22 -0.54 6.80
CA HIS A 200 -4.18 -0.71 5.34
C HIS A 200 -5.17 0.22 4.61
N VAL A 201 -6.42 0.29 5.08
CA VAL A 201 -7.48 1.07 4.43
C VAL A 201 -7.18 2.56 4.48
N VAL A 202 -6.67 3.08 5.60
CA VAL A 202 -6.31 4.49 5.76
C VAL A 202 -5.17 4.87 4.82
N ILE A 203 -4.05 4.14 4.86
CA ILE A 203 -2.89 4.42 3.98
C ILE A 203 -3.30 4.33 2.50
N ARG A 204 -4.06 3.30 2.14
CA ARG A 204 -4.60 3.15 0.78
C ARG A 204 -5.49 4.33 0.38
N SER A 205 -6.36 4.80 1.26
CA SER A 205 -7.29 5.89 0.97
C SER A 205 -6.56 7.21 0.77
N LEU A 206 -5.55 7.50 1.59
CA LEU A 206 -4.70 8.67 1.44
C LEU A 206 -3.89 8.61 0.14
N ILE A 207 -3.26 7.48 -0.18
CA ILE A 207 -2.56 7.30 -1.47
C ILE A 207 -3.51 7.54 -2.64
N LYS A 208 -4.73 6.98 -2.58
CA LYS A 208 -5.73 7.18 -3.63
C LYS A 208 -6.14 8.66 -3.73
N HIS A 209 -6.30 9.36 -2.61
CA HIS A 209 -6.65 10.77 -2.58
C HIS A 209 -5.59 11.60 -3.32
N TYR A 210 -4.33 11.53 -2.90
CA TYR A 210 -3.22 12.29 -3.50
C TYR A 210 -2.93 11.87 -4.94
N ARG A 211 -3.05 10.57 -5.26
CA ARG A 211 -2.93 10.10 -6.64
C ARG A 211 -3.98 10.76 -7.54
N SER A 212 -5.23 10.79 -7.06
CA SER A 212 -6.37 11.32 -7.81
C SER A 212 -6.42 12.85 -7.86
N TYR A 213 -5.57 13.55 -7.10
CA TYR A 213 -5.49 15.02 -7.11
C TYR A 213 -5.24 15.56 -8.52
N TYR A 214 -4.36 14.91 -9.27
CA TYR A 214 -4.06 15.24 -10.66
C TYR A 214 -5.12 14.71 -11.62
N LYS A 215 -5.88 15.62 -12.24
CA LYS A 215 -6.87 15.28 -13.28
C LYS A 215 -6.31 15.35 -14.70
N ARG A 216 -5.19 16.05 -14.87
CA ARG A 216 -4.47 16.24 -16.14
C ARG A 216 -2.97 16.36 -15.88
N SER A 217 -2.17 16.04 -16.89
CA SER A 217 -0.73 16.28 -16.94
C SER A 217 -0.43 17.71 -16.52
N THR A 218 0.52 17.84 -15.59
CA THR A 218 0.97 19.11 -15.03
C THR A 218 2.49 19.04 -14.88
N VAL A 219 3.17 20.18 -14.96
CA VAL A 219 4.61 20.27 -14.70
C VAL A 219 4.80 20.69 -13.25
N ILE A 220 5.63 19.95 -12.53
CA ILE A 220 6.03 20.25 -11.16
C ILE A 220 7.56 20.35 -11.07
N LYS A 221 8.07 20.85 -9.95
CA LYS A 221 9.51 20.86 -9.69
C LYS A 221 9.94 19.60 -8.95
N SER A 222 11.04 18.99 -9.37
CA SER A 222 11.69 17.90 -8.62
C SER A 222 12.32 18.42 -7.33
N SER A 223 12.81 17.51 -6.49
CA SER A 223 13.79 17.89 -5.48
C SER A 223 15.12 18.30 -6.14
N ALA A 224 15.93 19.08 -5.43
CA ALA A 224 17.21 19.55 -5.95
C ALA A 224 18.20 18.41 -6.18
N SER A 225 18.24 17.41 -5.29
CA SER A 225 19.12 16.26 -5.44
C SER A 225 18.79 15.41 -6.67
N PHE A 226 17.50 15.24 -6.97
CA PHE A 226 17.04 14.55 -8.18
C PHE A 226 17.53 15.27 -9.45
N GLY A 227 17.56 16.60 -9.43
CA GLY A 227 18.10 17.43 -10.51
C GLY A 227 19.58 17.79 -10.36
N HIS A 228 20.38 16.97 -9.66
CA HIS A 228 21.83 17.16 -9.51
C HIS A 228 22.25 18.54 -8.96
N GLY A 229 21.53 19.01 -7.95
CA GLY A 229 21.77 20.28 -7.26
C GLY A 229 20.80 21.40 -7.64
N THR A 230 20.02 21.25 -8.71
CA THR A 230 19.00 22.23 -9.11
C THR A 230 17.67 21.53 -9.41
N PRO A 231 16.53 21.97 -8.84
CA PRO A 231 15.22 21.43 -9.20
C PRO A 231 14.95 21.50 -10.70
N ILE A 232 14.55 20.39 -11.31
CA ILE A 232 14.19 20.31 -12.73
C ILE A 232 12.68 20.21 -12.91
N ASP A 233 12.22 20.54 -14.12
CA ASP A 233 10.82 20.36 -14.50
C ASP A 233 10.51 18.89 -14.75
N VAL A 234 9.44 18.42 -14.10
CA VAL A 234 8.94 17.06 -14.17
C VAL A 234 7.51 17.11 -14.69
N THR A 235 7.26 16.47 -15.84
CA THR A 235 5.91 16.39 -16.41
C THR A 235 5.22 15.12 -15.93
N LEU A 236 4.09 15.29 -15.23
CA LEU A 236 3.33 14.15 -14.70
C LEU A 236 2.53 13.44 -15.79
N ILE A 237 2.53 12.10 -15.73
CA ILE A 237 1.71 11.24 -16.57
C ILE A 237 0.45 10.88 -15.78
N VAL A 238 -0.71 11.20 -16.34
CA VAL A 238 -2.00 11.12 -15.65
C VAL A 238 -2.98 10.26 -16.43
N ARG A 239 -3.57 9.27 -15.76
CA ARG A 239 -4.65 8.43 -16.28
C ARG A 239 -6.01 9.01 -15.88
N LYS A 240 -6.86 9.27 -16.88
CA LYS A 240 -8.19 9.87 -16.66
C LYS A 240 -9.04 9.02 -15.71
N ARG A 241 -9.68 9.65 -14.72
CA ARG A 241 -10.46 9.02 -13.62
C ARG A 241 -9.65 8.18 -12.63
N TYR A 242 -8.32 8.18 -12.74
CA TYR A 242 -7.44 7.46 -11.82
C TYR A 242 -6.52 8.42 -11.08
N GLY A 243 -5.73 9.21 -11.81
CA GLY A 243 -4.74 10.11 -11.23
C GLY A 243 -3.36 9.98 -11.87
N VAL A 244 -2.35 10.49 -11.17
CA VAL A 244 -0.94 10.32 -11.57
C VAL A 244 -0.56 8.83 -11.55
N ILE A 245 0.19 8.40 -12.57
CA ILE A 245 0.70 7.04 -12.70
C ILE A 245 2.21 7.01 -12.96
N GLY A 246 2.84 8.18 -13.06
CA GLY A 246 4.22 8.32 -13.48
C GLY A 246 4.57 9.76 -13.80
N PHE A 247 5.78 9.96 -14.29
CA PHE A 247 6.31 11.22 -14.75
C PHE A 247 7.42 11.02 -15.79
N ARG A 248 7.76 12.11 -16.48
CA ARG A 248 8.92 12.21 -17.36
C ARG A 248 9.68 13.50 -17.11
N CYS A 249 10.99 13.48 -17.28
CA CYS A 249 11.85 14.66 -17.16
C CYS A 249 13.14 14.49 -17.95
N ILE A 250 13.81 15.60 -18.26
CA ILE A 250 15.17 15.56 -18.82
C ILE A 250 16.12 15.50 -17.62
N GLY A 251 16.59 14.29 -17.31
CA GLY A 251 17.33 13.99 -16.08
C GLY A 251 18.84 14.20 -16.18
N GLY A 252 19.37 14.37 -17.39
CA GLY A 252 20.81 14.57 -17.62
C GLY A 252 21.17 14.55 -19.10
N TYR A 253 22.47 14.61 -19.36
CA TYR A 253 23.03 14.57 -20.72
C TYR A 253 24.00 13.40 -20.84
N ASP A 254 23.79 12.55 -21.85
CA ASP A 254 24.76 11.52 -22.26
C ASP A 254 25.49 12.03 -23.50
N ALA A 255 26.81 12.22 -23.39
CA ALA A 255 27.65 12.83 -24.43
C ALA A 255 27.08 14.15 -25.00
N GLY A 256 26.44 14.98 -24.17
CA GLY A 256 25.81 16.25 -24.58
C GLY A 256 24.41 16.11 -25.17
N THR A 257 23.88 14.89 -25.30
CA THR A 257 22.50 14.63 -25.71
C THR A 257 21.61 14.46 -24.49
N PRO A 258 20.53 15.25 -24.33
CA PRO A 258 19.63 15.08 -23.20
C PRO A 258 18.97 13.69 -23.26
N PHE A 259 18.98 12.96 -22.15
CA PHE A 259 18.20 11.72 -22.04
C PHE A 259 16.94 11.97 -21.20
N GLU A 260 15.82 11.44 -21.68
CA GLU A 260 14.56 11.46 -20.94
C GLU A 260 14.59 10.35 -19.89
N THR A 261 14.33 10.72 -18.65
CA THR A 261 13.96 9.78 -17.60
C THR A 261 12.45 9.63 -17.64
N LEU A 262 11.97 8.42 -17.91
CA LEU A 262 10.56 8.06 -17.89
C LEU A 262 10.33 7.04 -16.78
N ILE A 263 9.45 7.38 -15.85
CA ILE A 263 9.04 6.49 -14.77
C ILE A 263 7.52 6.44 -14.77
N ALA A 264 6.94 5.28 -15.03
CA ALA A 264 5.49 5.11 -15.02
C ALA A 264 5.08 3.68 -14.69
N MET A 265 3.85 3.51 -14.23
CA MET A 265 3.17 2.22 -14.07
C MET A 265 2.00 2.10 -15.06
N PRO A 266 2.28 2.00 -16.38
CA PRO A 266 1.24 1.83 -17.39
C PRO A 266 0.74 0.40 -17.44
N PHE A 267 -0.48 0.21 -17.94
CA PHE A 267 -0.85 -1.08 -18.51
C PHE A 267 -0.11 -1.31 -19.83
N GLY A 268 0.09 -2.57 -20.26
CA GLY A 268 0.79 -2.86 -21.52
C GLY A 268 0.26 -2.10 -22.74
N TYR A 269 -1.06 -1.87 -22.85
CA TYR A 269 -1.64 -1.07 -23.94
C TYR A 269 -1.42 0.45 -23.80
N GLU A 270 -1.13 0.94 -22.60
CA GLU A 270 -0.84 2.35 -22.33
C GLU A 270 0.62 2.68 -22.64
N GLN A 271 1.54 1.71 -22.57
CA GLN A 271 2.96 1.91 -22.87
C GLN A 271 3.15 2.56 -24.24
N LYS A 272 2.48 2.06 -25.28
CA LYS A 272 2.54 2.62 -26.64
C LYS A 272 2.08 4.09 -26.72
N LEU A 273 1.15 4.51 -25.85
CA LEU A 273 0.72 5.90 -25.78
C LEU A 273 1.79 6.75 -25.09
N ILE A 274 2.38 6.25 -24.02
CA ILE A 274 3.45 6.95 -23.31
C ILE A 274 4.68 7.12 -24.22
N ASP A 275 5.07 6.07 -24.95
CA ASP A 275 6.17 6.09 -25.92
C ASP A 275 5.91 7.07 -27.06
N ALA A 276 4.65 7.25 -27.46
CA ALA A 276 4.23 8.27 -28.42
C ALA A 276 4.13 9.70 -27.82
N GLY A 277 4.58 9.90 -26.57
CA GLY A 277 4.64 11.20 -25.90
C GLY A 277 3.36 11.63 -25.18
N PHE A 278 2.36 10.74 -25.03
CA PHE A 278 1.12 11.11 -24.32
C PHE A 278 1.34 11.15 -22.81
N ASN A 279 1.05 12.31 -22.21
CA ASN A 279 1.03 12.49 -20.75
C ASN A 279 -0.38 12.45 -20.15
N ASN A 280 -1.41 12.55 -21.00
CA ASN A 280 -2.81 12.41 -20.60
C ASN A 280 -3.36 11.12 -21.21
N LEU A 281 -3.49 10.09 -20.38
CA LEU A 281 -3.97 8.79 -20.82
C LEU A 281 -5.50 8.68 -20.71
N PRO A 282 -6.13 7.91 -21.60
CA PRO A 282 -7.57 7.65 -21.52
C PRO A 282 -7.92 6.89 -20.22
N PRO A 283 -9.21 6.77 -19.87
CA PRO A 283 -9.62 5.96 -18.73
C PRO A 283 -9.23 4.50 -18.94
N SER A 284 -8.87 3.83 -17.84
CA SER A 284 -8.50 2.40 -17.83
C SER A 284 -9.52 1.56 -18.59
N ARG A 285 -9.03 0.81 -19.59
CA ARG A 285 -9.83 -0.19 -20.30
C ARG A 285 -10.25 -1.34 -19.38
N ILE A 286 -9.42 -1.66 -18.37
CA ILE A 286 -9.73 -2.64 -17.33
C ILE A 286 -10.92 -2.17 -16.50
N ASP A 287 -10.93 -0.91 -16.08
CA ASP A 287 -12.06 -0.34 -15.32
C ASP A 287 -13.34 -0.29 -16.15
N LYS A 288 -13.23 0.03 -17.45
CA LYS A 288 -14.37 -0.04 -18.38
C LYS A 288 -14.92 -1.47 -18.47
N ALA A 289 -14.05 -2.46 -18.66
CA ALA A 289 -14.45 -3.87 -18.72
C ALA A 289 -15.11 -4.32 -17.41
N ASN A 290 -14.49 -4.01 -16.27
CA ASN A 290 -15.01 -4.34 -14.94
C ASN A 290 -16.36 -3.68 -14.66
N ASN A 291 -16.57 -2.44 -15.10
CA ASN A 291 -17.86 -1.77 -14.96
C ASN A 291 -18.95 -2.43 -15.80
N VAL A 292 -18.65 -2.89 -17.02
CA VAL A 292 -19.60 -3.69 -17.82
C VAL A 292 -19.91 -5.01 -17.12
N LEU A 293 -18.90 -5.71 -16.61
CA LEU A 293 -19.05 -7.01 -15.95
C LEU A 293 -19.92 -6.97 -14.69
N LYS A 294 -20.01 -5.84 -13.99
CA LYS A 294 -20.90 -5.68 -12.82
C LYS A 294 -22.38 -5.91 -13.14
N PHE A 295 -22.80 -5.67 -14.38
CA PHE A 295 -24.18 -5.83 -14.83
C PHE A 295 -24.44 -7.19 -15.48
N ILE A 296 -23.41 -8.03 -15.63
CA ILE A 296 -23.52 -9.33 -16.27
C ILE A 296 -23.77 -10.41 -15.21
N PRO A 297 -24.77 -11.30 -15.39
CA PRO A 297 -24.97 -12.44 -14.50
C PRO A 297 -23.69 -13.25 -14.29
N ARG A 298 -23.41 -13.68 -13.05
CA ARG A 298 -22.17 -14.41 -12.70
C ARG A 298 -21.87 -15.61 -13.61
N LYS A 299 -22.89 -16.33 -14.07
CA LYS A 299 -22.74 -17.48 -14.99
C LYS A 299 -22.19 -17.08 -16.37
N LEU A 300 -22.44 -15.85 -16.81
CA LEU A 300 -21.99 -15.31 -18.10
C LEU A 300 -20.71 -14.46 -17.98
N ALA A 301 -20.41 -13.96 -16.79
CA ALA A 301 -19.27 -13.08 -16.53
C ALA A 301 -17.94 -13.61 -17.07
N PRO A 302 -17.56 -14.91 -16.96
CA PRO A 302 -16.29 -15.40 -17.52
C PRO A 302 -16.22 -15.30 -19.05
N ARG A 303 -17.32 -15.65 -19.74
CA ARG A 303 -17.39 -15.59 -21.22
C ARG A 303 -17.36 -14.15 -21.72
N VAL A 304 -18.09 -13.27 -21.05
CA VAL A 304 -18.13 -11.84 -21.37
C VAL A 304 -16.78 -11.18 -21.04
N ALA A 305 -16.14 -11.54 -19.94
CA ALA A 305 -14.83 -11.03 -19.56
C ALA A 305 -13.78 -11.38 -20.61
N LYS A 306 -13.76 -12.63 -21.10
CA LYS A 306 -12.85 -13.04 -22.19
C LYS A 306 -13.04 -12.19 -23.45
N LYS A 307 -14.29 -11.97 -23.87
CA LYS A 307 -14.60 -11.11 -25.04
C LYS A 307 -14.22 -9.66 -24.80
N LEU A 308 -14.50 -9.10 -23.62
CA LEU A 308 -14.16 -7.72 -23.27
C LEU A 308 -12.66 -7.52 -23.21
N LYS A 309 -11.91 -8.45 -22.61
CA LYS A 309 -10.43 -8.38 -22.58
C LYS A 309 -9.85 -8.35 -23.99
N SER A 310 -10.30 -9.25 -24.86
CA SER A 310 -9.92 -9.26 -26.28
C SER A 310 -10.31 -7.96 -26.99
N PHE A 311 -11.54 -7.50 -26.83
CA PHE A 311 -12.04 -6.27 -27.45
C PHE A 311 -11.26 -5.02 -27.02
N TYR A 312 -10.86 -4.97 -25.75
CA TYR A 312 -10.10 -3.86 -25.20
C TYR A 312 -8.58 -4.01 -25.35
N GLY A 313 -8.08 -5.09 -25.94
CA GLY A 313 -6.64 -5.36 -26.00
C GLY A 313 -6.00 -5.38 -24.59
N ILE A 314 -6.72 -5.94 -23.62
CA ILE A 314 -6.18 -6.24 -22.29
C ILE A 314 -5.56 -7.62 -22.44
N ASP A 315 -4.24 -7.68 -22.61
CA ASP A 315 -3.53 -8.93 -22.80
C ASP A 315 -3.81 -9.90 -21.65
N SER A 316 -4.06 -11.15 -21.98
CA SER A 316 -4.12 -12.25 -21.02
C SER A 316 -2.71 -12.77 -20.82
N ASN A 317 -1.95 -12.12 -19.93
CA ASN A 317 -0.89 -12.82 -19.21
C ASN A 317 -1.54 -13.73 -18.17
#